data_AF-A0A9D6SM53-F1
#
_entry.id   AF-A0A9D6SM53-F1
#
_cell.length_a   1.000
_cell.length_b   1.000
_cell.length_c   1.000
_cell.angle_alpha   90.00
_cell.angle_beta   90.00
_cell.angle_gamma   90.00
#
_symmetry.space_group_name_H-M   'P 1'
#
loop_
_entity.id
_entity.type
_entity.pdbx_description
1 polymer ?
#
loop_
_entity_poly.entity_id
_entity_poly.type
_entity_poly.pdbx_seq_one_letter_code
_entity_poly.pdbx_strand_id
1 'polypeptide(L)'
;MVFRILTPRLSENLGRQVLIDNRPGGAATIGMDLVAKSPHDGYTAGVANISFGANPFMLSKMPFDTENDLMPVSLVPLVPMVLAVHPSAPVRSVKELIALAKAKPGSLNYGSAGNASAGHLAIELFKSRQWASVLIDGLNCQ
;
A
#
# COMPACT_ATOMS: atom_id res chain seq x y z
N MET A 1 4.36 -4.36 11.32
CA MET A 1 4.00 -4.01 12.72
C MET A 1 2.63 -4.56 13.12
N VAL A 2 1.55 -4.29 12.36
CA VAL A 2 0.19 -4.80 12.65
C VAL A 2 0.16 -6.29 12.98
N PHE A 3 0.74 -7.14 12.12
CA PHE A 3 0.62 -8.59 12.30
C PHE A 3 1.38 -9.12 13.54
N ARG A 4 2.47 -8.46 13.94
CA ARG A 4 3.22 -8.81 15.16
C ARG A 4 2.40 -8.64 16.44
N ILE A 5 1.48 -7.67 16.45
CA ILE A 5 0.60 -7.43 17.60
C ILE A 5 -0.44 -8.55 17.74
N LEU A 6 -0.85 -9.15 16.62
CA LEU A 6 -1.83 -10.23 16.59
C LEU A 6 -1.23 -11.60 16.90
N THR A 7 0.08 -11.76 16.73
CA THR A 7 0.79 -13.05 16.87
C THR A 7 0.52 -13.78 18.18
N PRO A 8 0.55 -13.14 19.37
CA PRO A 8 0.30 -13.85 20.63
C PRO A 8 -1.11 -14.45 20.68
N ARG A 9 -2.13 -13.65 20.34
CA ARG A 9 -3.53 -14.08 20.34
C ARG A 9 -3.82 -15.15 19.29
N LEU A 10 -3.18 -15.03 18.12
CA LEU A 10 -3.29 -16.03 17.08
C LEU A 10 -2.66 -17.36 17.52
N SER A 11 -1.51 -17.30 18.20
CA SER A 11 -0.85 -18.50 18.72
C SER A 11 -1.68 -19.22 19.79
N GLU A 12 -2.32 -18.46 20.68
CA GLU A 12 -3.28 -19.00 21.67
C GLU A 12 -4.45 -19.72 20.98
N ASN A 13 -5.08 -19.07 19.99
CA ASN A 13 -6.24 -19.61 19.31
C ASN A 13 -5.92 -20.85 18.45
N LEU A 14 -4.74 -20.88 17.84
CA LEU A 14 -4.28 -22.01 17.02
C LEU A 14 -3.68 -23.15 17.87
N GLY A 15 -3.38 -22.91 19.14
CA GLY A 15 -2.65 -23.85 20.00
C GLY A 15 -1.22 -24.13 19.52
N ARG A 16 -0.66 -23.26 18.67
CA ARG A 16 0.64 -23.42 18.02
C ARG A 16 1.34 -22.07 17.95
N GLN A 17 2.67 -22.07 18.06
CA GLN A 17 3.45 -20.84 17.93
C GLN A 17 3.39 -20.32 16.49
N VAL A 18 3.05 -19.05 16.34
CA VAL A 18 3.14 -18.34 15.06
C VAL A 18 4.46 -17.60 14.97
N LEU A 19 5.24 -17.87 13.92
CA LEU A 19 6.51 -17.20 13.64
C LEU A 19 6.32 -16.13 12.56
N ILE A 20 6.92 -14.95 12.78
CA ILE A 20 6.86 -13.84 11.83
C ILE A 20 8.18 -13.72 11.07
N ASP A 21 8.14 -14.00 9.77
CA ASP A 21 9.22 -13.74 8.82
C ASP A 21 8.87 -12.50 7.97
N ASN A 22 9.75 -11.50 7.94
CA ASN A 22 9.55 -10.30 7.14
C ASN A 22 10.38 -10.39 5.86
N ARG A 23 9.71 -10.56 4.72
CA ARG A 23 10.32 -10.62 3.38
C ARG A 23 9.94 -9.40 2.53
N PRO A 24 10.56 -8.23 2.76
CA PRO A 24 10.26 -7.01 2.01
C PRO A 24 10.85 -7.04 0.60
N GLY A 25 10.36 -6.13 -0.26
CA GLY A 25 10.89 -5.89 -1.61
C GLY A 25 9.93 -6.25 -2.74
N GLY A 26 10.20 -5.72 -3.93
CA GLY A 26 9.40 -5.96 -5.14
C GLY A 26 7.92 -5.59 -5.00
N ALA A 27 7.58 -4.51 -4.29
CA ALA A 27 6.19 -4.15 -3.98
C ALA A 27 5.40 -5.30 -3.29
N ALA A 28 6.05 -6.00 -2.36
CA ALA A 28 5.57 -7.19 -1.65
C ALA A 28 5.48 -8.49 -2.46
N THR A 29 5.88 -8.50 -3.74
CA THR A 29 5.87 -9.73 -4.56
C THR A 29 6.85 -10.79 -4.06
N ILE A 30 8.00 -10.42 -3.50
CA ILE A 30 9.01 -11.40 -3.03
C ILE A 30 8.45 -12.30 -1.92
N GLY A 31 7.81 -11.70 -0.92
CA GLY A 31 7.19 -12.46 0.17
C GLY A 31 5.99 -13.27 -0.29
N MET A 32 5.15 -12.70 -1.16
CA MET A 32 3.95 -13.39 -1.66
C MET A 32 4.29 -14.54 -2.62
N ASP A 33 5.36 -14.44 -3.40
CA ASP A 33 5.85 -15.51 -4.28
C ASP A 33 6.28 -16.74 -3.48
N LEU A 34 6.93 -16.53 -2.33
CA LEU A 34 7.29 -17.61 -1.41
C LEU A 34 6.04 -18.32 -0.87
N VAL A 35 5.00 -17.55 -0.52
CA VAL A 35 3.73 -18.10 -0.02
C VAL A 35 3.01 -18.87 -1.13
N ALA A 36 2.91 -18.31 -2.33
CA ALA A 36 2.27 -18.94 -3.48
C ALA A 36 2.93 -20.27 -3.88
N LYS A 37 4.23 -20.42 -3.66
CA LYS A 37 5.00 -21.64 -3.97
C LYS A 37 5.18 -22.57 -2.78
N SER A 38 4.65 -22.21 -1.61
CA SER A 38 4.76 -23.04 -0.40
C SER A 38 3.80 -24.23 -0.46
N PRO A 39 4.03 -25.30 0.33
CA PRO A 39 3.07 -26.39 0.45
C PRO A 39 1.68 -25.88 0.88
N HIS A 40 0.62 -26.44 0.30
CA HIS A 40 -0.77 -26.05 0.55
C HIS A 40 -1.30 -26.73 1.83
N ASP A 41 -0.54 -26.64 2.92
CA ASP A 41 -0.79 -27.35 4.19
C ASP A 41 -1.29 -26.42 5.32
N GLY A 42 -1.38 -25.12 5.06
CA GLY A 42 -1.86 -24.12 6.00
C GLY A 42 -0.81 -23.59 6.99
N TYR A 43 0.45 -24.04 6.91
CA TYR A 43 1.52 -23.57 7.80
C TYR A 43 2.21 -22.29 7.32
N THR A 44 2.03 -21.94 6.04
CA THR A 44 2.58 -20.72 5.45
C THR A 44 1.45 -19.78 5.05
N ALA A 45 1.48 -18.55 5.57
CA ALA A 45 0.50 -17.52 5.26
C ALA A 45 1.18 -16.20 4.91
N GLY A 46 0.66 -15.53 3.88
CA GLY A 46 1.10 -14.22 3.43
C GLY A 46 0.22 -13.10 3.95
N VAL A 47 0.80 -11.92 4.14
CA VAL A 47 0.05 -10.70 4.47
C VAL A 47 0.08 -9.79 3.25
N ALA A 48 -1.04 -9.77 2.52
CA ALA A 48 -1.22 -8.86 1.40
C ALA A 48 -1.59 -7.45 1.88
N ASN A 49 -1.28 -6.46 1.05
CA ASN A 49 -1.72 -5.07 1.20
C ASN A 49 -2.25 -4.55 -0.14
N ILE A 50 -2.57 -3.26 -0.25
CA ILE A 50 -3.09 -2.64 -1.48
C ILE A 50 -2.21 -2.93 -2.71
N SER A 51 -0.89 -3.00 -2.55
CA SER A 51 0.04 -3.26 -3.66
C SER A 51 -0.22 -4.62 -4.31
N PHE A 52 -0.71 -5.62 -3.56
CA PHE A 52 -1.05 -6.95 -4.10
C PHE A 52 -2.02 -6.86 -5.28
N GLY A 53 -3.06 -6.03 -5.18
CA GLY A 53 -4.04 -5.83 -6.26
C GLY A 53 -3.56 -4.88 -7.37
N ALA A 54 -2.60 -4.00 -7.08
CA ALA A 54 -2.09 -3.04 -8.06
C ALA A 54 -0.94 -3.61 -8.91
N ASN A 55 -0.15 -4.53 -8.35
CA ASN A 55 1.05 -5.08 -8.98
C ASN A 55 0.82 -5.68 -10.38
N PRO A 56 -0.26 -6.43 -10.66
CA PRO A 56 -0.51 -6.98 -12.01
C PRO A 56 -0.61 -5.91 -13.11
N PHE A 57 -0.97 -4.68 -12.76
CA PHE A 57 -1.11 -3.56 -13.70
C PHE A 57 0.14 -2.66 -13.76
N MET A 58 1.08 -2.85 -12.83
CA MET A 58 2.24 -1.99 -12.65
C MET A 58 3.56 -2.70 -12.98
N LEU A 59 3.62 -4.02 -12.79
CA LEU A 59 4.79 -4.84 -13.07
C LEU A 59 4.66 -5.48 -14.45
N SER A 60 5.74 -5.45 -15.23
CA SER A 60 5.78 -6.08 -16.56
C SER A 60 5.56 -7.59 -16.52
N LYS A 61 5.91 -8.23 -15.39
CA LYS A 61 5.73 -9.66 -15.17
C LYS A 61 5.51 -9.96 -13.68
N MET A 62 4.42 -10.66 -13.39
CA MET A 62 4.15 -11.20 -12.05
C MET A 62 4.81 -12.57 -11.88
N PRO A 63 5.35 -12.88 -10.68
CA PRO A 63 6.00 -14.17 -10.42
C PRO A 63 5.01 -15.30 -10.03
N PHE A 64 3.74 -14.95 -9.79
CA PHE A 64 2.63 -15.84 -9.46
C PHE A 64 1.31 -15.21 -9.97
N ASP A 65 0.26 -16.02 -10.06
CA ASP A 65 -1.11 -15.59 -10.36
C ASP A 65 -1.82 -15.13 -9.08
N THR A 66 -2.22 -13.85 -9.03
CA THR A 66 -2.85 -13.25 -7.84
C THR A 66 -4.25 -13.80 -7.53
N GLU A 67 -4.92 -14.42 -8.50
CA GLU A 67 -6.28 -14.95 -8.36
C GLU A 67 -6.28 -16.46 -8.10
N ASN A 68 -5.34 -17.20 -8.70
CA ASN A 68 -5.37 -18.67 -8.72
C ASN A 68 -4.35 -19.32 -7.76
N ASP A 69 -3.21 -18.68 -7.47
CA ASP A 69 -2.14 -19.31 -6.68
C ASP A 69 -2.30 -19.07 -5.16
N LEU A 70 -3.28 -18.27 -4.74
CA LEU A 70 -3.45 -17.85 -3.34
C LEU A 70 -4.92 -17.89 -2.90
N MET A 71 -5.16 -18.44 -1.71
CA MET A 71 -6.49 -18.46 -1.11
C MET A 71 -6.67 -17.29 -0.12
N PRO A 72 -7.67 -16.40 -0.31
CA PRO A 72 -7.96 -15.34 0.64
C PRO A 72 -8.53 -15.94 1.94
N VAL A 73 -7.95 -15.55 3.08
CA VAL A 73 -8.36 -16.05 4.41
C VAL A 73 -9.26 -15.04 5.13
N SER A 74 -8.78 -13.82 5.31
CA SER A 74 -9.48 -12.77 6.07
C SER A 74 -8.89 -11.38 5.84
N LEU A 75 -9.73 -10.35 5.97
CA LEU A 75 -9.28 -8.97 6.07
C LEU A 75 -8.92 -8.65 7.53
N VAL A 76 -7.68 -8.22 7.77
CA VAL A 76 -7.16 -8.04 9.13
C VAL A 76 -7.45 -6.63 9.68
N PRO A 77 -6.90 -5.55 9.09
CA PRO A 77 -7.47 -4.22 9.31
C PRO A 77 -7.77 -3.46 8.02
N LEU A 78 -8.66 -2.48 8.13
CA LEU A 78 -8.74 -1.36 7.20
C LEU A 78 -8.00 -0.17 7.83
N VAL A 79 -7.03 0.40 7.11
CA VAL A 79 -6.29 1.59 7.58
C VAL A 79 -6.67 2.77 6.69
N PRO A 80 -7.35 3.81 7.23
CA PRO A 80 -7.66 4.99 6.45
C PRO A 80 -6.37 5.76 6.14
N MET A 81 -6.30 6.32 4.93
CA MET A 81 -5.20 7.18 4.53
C MET A 81 -5.54 8.63 4.84
N VAL A 82 -4.55 9.37 5.32
CA VAL A 82 -4.67 10.77 5.71
C VAL A 82 -3.67 11.60 4.91
N LEU A 83 -4.12 12.74 4.41
CA LEU A 83 -3.26 13.73 3.77
C LEU A 83 -2.68 14.64 4.84
N ALA A 84 -1.37 14.61 5.00
CA ALA A 84 -0.63 15.47 5.92
C ALA A 84 0.27 16.43 5.14
N VAL A 85 0.41 17.65 5.64
CA VAL A 85 1.32 18.67 5.11
C VAL A 85 2.36 19.03 6.17
N HIS A 86 3.54 19.47 5.73
CA HIS A 86 4.54 19.99 6.66
C HIS A 86 3.98 21.20 7.43
N PRO A 87 4.26 21.37 8.74
CA PRO A 87 3.69 22.46 9.54
C PRO A 87 3.97 23.87 9.02
N SER A 88 5.05 24.06 8.24
CA SER A 88 5.37 25.35 7.61
C SER A 88 4.62 25.62 6.30
N ALA A 89 3.85 24.65 5.79
CA ALA A 89 3.09 24.83 4.56
C ALA A 89 1.99 25.88 4.80
N PRO A 90 1.79 26.86 3.89
CA PRO A 90 0.83 27.94 4.08
C PRO A 90 -0.60 27.49 3.70
N VAL A 91 -1.01 26.29 4.12
CA VAL A 91 -2.32 25.70 3.81
C VAL A 91 -2.89 25.03 5.06
N ARG A 92 -4.18 25.26 5.31
CA ARG A 92 -4.91 24.70 6.46
C ARG A 92 -6.12 23.85 6.04
N SER A 93 -6.35 23.73 4.74
CA SER A 93 -7.44 22.95 4.19
C SER A 93 -7.02 22.28 2.88
N VAL A 94 -7.73 21.21 2.51
CA VAL A 94 -7.54 20.55 1.21
C VAL A 94 -7.81 21.54 0.07
N LYS A 95 -8.78 22.45 0.25
CA LYS A 95 -9.09 23.51 -0.73
C LYS A 95 -7.90 24.44 -0.96
N GLU A 96 -7.23 24.88 0.12
CA GLU A 96 -6.02 25.71 0.03
C GLU A 96 -4.85 24.95 -0.60
N LEU A 97 -4.69 23.67 -0.27
CA LEU A 97 -3.68 22.82 -0.90
C LEU A 97 -3.88 22.70 -2.42
N ILE A 98 -5.12 22.47 -2.87
CA ILE A 98 -5.44 22.44 -4.30
C ILE A 98 -5.17 23.80 -4.94
N ALA A 99 -5.56 24.90 -4.29
CA ALA A 99 -5.34 26.24 -4.80
C ALA A 99 -3.85 26.56 -4.93
N LEU A 100 -3.04 26.20 -3.93
CA LEU A 100 -1.59 26.38 -3.94
C LEU A 100 -0.93 25.58 -5.07
N ALA A 101 -1.32 24.32 -5.23
CA ALA A 101 -0.79 23.45 -6.28
C ALA A 101 -1.16 23.95 -7.69
N LYS A 102 -2.37 24.50 -7.85
CA LYS A 102 -2.81 25.15 -9.11
C LYS A 102 -2.03 26.44 -9.40
N ALA A 103 -1.77 27.24 -8.37
CA ALA A 103 -1.05 28.50 -8.52
C ALA A 103 0.44 28.29 -8.82
N LYS A 104 1.02 27.16 -8.39
CA LYS A 104 2.42 26.82 -8.61
C LYS A 104 2.60 25.35 -9.02
N PRO A 105 2.29 24.99 -10.28
CA PRO A 105 2.49 23.63 -10.79
C PRO A 105 3.96 23.18 -10.63
N GLY A 106 4.18 21.88 -10.40
CA GLY A 106 5.49 21.26 -10.16
C GLY A 106 6.22 21.64 -8.86
N SER A 107 5.69 22.59 -8.06
CA SER A 107 6.38 23.09 -6.86
C SER A 107 6.12 22.29 -5.58
N LEU A 108 5.15 21.39 -5.61
CA LEU A 108 4.81 20.54 -4.47
C LEU A 108 5.34 19.12 -4.69
N ASN A 109 5.85 18.54 -3.63
CA ASN A 109 6.25 17.13 -3.59
C ASN A 109 5.33 16.38 -2.63
N TYR A 110 5.13 15.09 -2.87
CA TYR A 110 4.51 14.19 -1.90
C TYR A 110 5.43 13.00 -1.63
N GLY A 111 5.42 12.53 -0.39
CA GLY A 111 6.12 11.31 -0.01
C GLY A 111 5.20 10.10 -0.13
N SER A 112 5.74 8.98 -0.61
CA SER A 112 5.06 7.68 -0.58
C SER A 112 6.02 6.57 -0.17
N ALA A 113 5.51 5.36 0.06
CA ALA A 113 6.38 4.19 0.27
C ALA A 113 6.89 3.58 -1.06
N GLY A 114 6.78 4.33 -2.16
CA GLY A 114 7.20 3.92 -3.50
C GLY A 114 6.04 3.56 -4.43
N ASN A 115 6.40 3.13 -5.64
CA ASN A 115 5.45 2.78 -6.69
C ASN A 115 4.46 1.69 -6.25
N ALA A 116 3.19 1.81 -6.66
CA ALA A 116 2.08 0.94 -6.25
C ALA A 116 1.80 0.87 -4.73
N SER A 117 2.48 1.64 -3.89
CA SER A 117 2.14 1.72 -2.46
C SER A 117 0.77 2.39 -2.25
N ALA A 118 0.13 2.10 -1.12
CA ALA A 118 -1.15 2.69 -0.75
C ALA A 118 -1.15 4.23 -0.87
N GLY A 119 -0.12 4.89 -0.32
CA GLY A 119 0.01 6.34 -0.36
C GLY A 119 0.21 6.89 -1.78
N HIS A 120 0.97 6.19 -2.62
CA HIS A 120 1.13 6.57 -4.03
C HIS A 120 -0.20 6.50 -4.78
N LEU A 121 -0.90 5.37 -4.70
CA LEU A 121 -2.19 5.20 -5.36
C LEU A 121 -3.26 6.16 -4.82
N ALA A 122 -3.19 6.53 -3.55
CA ALA A 122 -4.06 7.56 -2.96
C ALA A 122 -3.88 8.92 -3.65
N ILE A 123 -2.64 9.34 -3.87
CA ILE A 123 -2.32 10.61 -4.51
C ILE A 123 -2.66 10.57 -6.00
N GLU A 124 -2.39 9.46 -6.70
CA GLU A 124 -2.79 9.30 -8.10
C GLU A 124 -4.32 9.27 -8.26
N LEU A 125 -5.05 8.64 -7.33
CA LEU A 125 -6.50 8.73 -7.27
C LEU A 125 -6.97 10.16 -6.97
N PHE A 126 -6.29 10.87 -6.08
CA PHE A 126 -6.59 12.26 -5.76
C PHE A 126 -6.41 13.16 -6.99
N LYS A 127 -5.30 13.01 -7.73
CA LYS A 127 -5.02 13.72 -8.98
C LYS A 127 -6.04 13.41 -10.08
N SER A 128 -6.42 12.14 -10.24
CA SER A 128 -7.33 11.71 -11.32
C SER A 128 -8.79 12.13 -11.11
N ARG A 129 -9.21 12.40 -9.87
CA ARG A 129 -10.56 12.92 -9.62
C ARG A 129 -10.73 14.31 -10.20
N GLN A 130 -11.83 14.52 -10.93
CA GLN A 130 -12.15 15.72 -11.72
C GLN A 130 -12.05 17.08 -11.00
N TRP A 131 -12.12 17.14 -9.66
CA TRP A 131 -11.94 18.38 -8.90
C TRP A 131 -10.46 18.74 -8.64
N ALA A 132 -9.55 17.79 -8.88
CA ALA A 132 -8.11 17.85 -8.68
C ALA A 132 -7.32 17.53 -9.96
N SER A 133 -7.98 17.45 -11.12
CA SER A 133 -7.37 17.16 -12.44
C SER A 133 -6.25 18.13 -12.87
N VAL A 134 -6.10 19.27 -12.20
CA VAL A 134 -5.01 20.24 -12.41
C VAL A 134 -3.76 19.91 -11.56
N LEU A 135 -3.82 18.90 -10.69
CA LEU A 135 -2.71 18.45 -9.84
C LEU A 135 -1.82 17.39 -10.50
N ILE A 136 -2.20 16.91 -11.69
CA ILE A 136 -1.49 15.85 -12.41
C ILE A 136 -0.05 16.29 -12.71
N ASP A 137 0.16 17.57 -13.04
CA ASP A 137 1.49 18.18 -13.28
C ASP A 137 2.07 18.89 -12.03
N GLY A 138 1.34 18.85 -10.91
CA GLY A 138 1.60 19.68 -9.72
C GLY A 138 2.45 19.01 -8.64
N LEU A 139 2.42 17.68 -8.58
CA LEU A 139 2.92 16.88 -7.45
C LEU A 139 3.91 15.81 -7.92
N ASN A 140 5.19 15.99 -7.59
CA ASN A 140 6.23 15.00 -7.86
C ASN A 140 6.34 13.99 -6.72
N CYS A 141 6.47 12.70 -7.06
CA CYS A 141 6.75 11.65 -6.10
C CYS A 141 8.21 11.77 -5.65
N GLN A 142 8.44 11.90 -4.34
CA GLN A 142 9.75 11.71 -3.70
C GLN A 142 9.77 10.42 -2.89
#